data_AF-A0A7Y2MPD0-F1
#
_entry.id   AF-A0A7Y2MPD0-F1
#
_cell.length_a   1.000
_cell.length_b   1.000
_cell.length_c   1.000
_cell.angle_alpha   90.00
_cell.angle_beta   90.00
_cell.angle_gamma   90.00
#
_symmetry.space_group_name_H-M   'P 1'
#
loop_
_entity.id
_entity.type
_entity.pdbx_description
1 polymer ?
#
loop_
_entity_poly.entity_id
_entity_poly.type
_entity_poly.pdbx_seq_one_letter_code
_entity_poly.pdbx_strand_id
1 'polypeptide(L)'
;MEHDRLQLIESRADTLLQNLKEDNHAFIYSTSILIMVSLYLLAVVFLYIKSGFSVKLLIYLVVLIGMLAYYKMSMNKAFAESDEMSKYKNIDHDDKVNYVSGMLKYLSSGFEVKLTRIHSVRLFYTILFPLFLLIVREIYVGSYTSMSFFINLALAVVVGSFWYFYFAGNQKELIEDRQEIDEMITKIYS
;
A
#
# COMPACT_ATOMS: atom_id res chain seq x y z
N MET A 1 7.51 23.40 -33.06
CA MET A 1 6.88 23.76 -31.76
C MET A 1 6.08 22.60 -31.16
N GLU A 2 5.19 21.93 -31.90
CA GLU A 2 4.43 20.77 -31.38
C GLU A 2 5.33 19.54 -31.12
N HIS A 3 6.28 19.27 -32.03
CA HIS A 3 7.29 18.22 -31.83
C HIS A 3 8.25 18.47 -30.65
N ASP A 4 8.61 19.73 -30.36
CA ASP A 4 9.46 20.06 -29.20
C ASP A 4 8.74 19.81 -27.88
N ARG A 5 7.42 20.10 -27.82
CA ARG A 5 6.60 19.83 -26.63
C ARG A 5 6.45 18.34 -26.37
N LEU A 6 6.19 17.55 -27.42
CA LEU A 6 6.08 16.09 -27.30
C LEU A 6 7.40 15.45 -26.86
N GLN A 7 8.55 15.90 -27.40
CA GLN A 7 9.86 15.42 -26.96
C GLN A 7 10.20 15.79 -25.51
N LEU A 8 9.80 16.98 -25.06
CA LEU A 8 9.94 17.37 -23.65
C LEU A 8 9.10 16.49 -22.72
N ILE A 9 7.86 16.19 -23.10
CA ILE A 9 6.98 15.29 -22.35
C ILE A 9 7.55 13.87 -22.32
N GLU A 10 8.02 13.37 -23.46
CA GLU A 10 8.63 12.05 -23.60
C GLU A 10 9.88 11.90 -22.71
N SER A 11 10.82 12.85 -22.78
CA SER A 11 12.03 12.85 -21.95
C SER A 11 11.74 12.89 -20.45
N ARG A 12 10.74 13.69 -20.05
CA ARG A 12 10.31 13.76 -18.65
C ARG A 12 9.62 12.46 -18.20
N ALA A 13 8.78 11.88 -19.05
CA ALA A 13 8.12 10.61 -18.78
C ALA A 13 9.11 9.45 -18.69
N ASP A 14 10.17 9.42 -19.52
CA ASP A 14 11.25 8.43 -19.43
C ASP A 14 12.03 8.57 -18.11
N THR A 15 12.33 9.80 -17.69
CA THR A 15 13.00 10.06 -16.41
C THR A 15 12.14 9.56 -15.23
N LEU A 16 10.84 9.87 -15.25
CA LEU A 16 9.91 9.40 -14.23
C LEU A 16 9.75 7.87 -14.25
N LEU A 17 9.76 7.25 -15.43
CA LEU A 17 9.68 5.81 -15.58
C LEU A 17 10.94 5.10 -15.09
N GLN A 18 12.11 5.70 -15.30
CA GLN A 18 13.37 5.22 -14.73
C GLN A 18 13.36 5.32 -13.20
N ASN A 19 12.96 6.48 -12.66
CA ASN A 19 12.78 6.66 -11.21
C ASN A 19 11.77 5.66 -10.65
N LEU A 20 10.67 5.39 -11.36
CA LEU A 20 9.66 4.43 -10.93
C LEU A 20 10.26 3.01 -10.78
N LYS A 21 11.16 2.61 -11.70
CA LYS A 21 11.82 1.30 -11.72
C LYS A 21 12.97 1.18 -10.72
N GLU A 22 13.77 2.22 -10.54
CA GLU A 22 14.92 2.22 -9.63
C GLU A 22 14.52 2.31 -8.15
N ASP A 23 13.28 2.72 -7.90
CA ASP A 23 12.80 2.99 -6.56
C ASP A 23 12.56 1.72 -5.71
N ASN A 24 13.43 1.54 -4.72
CA ASN A 24 13.42 0.47 -3.72
C ASN A 24 12.23 0.54 -2.73
N HIS A 25 11.40 1.58 -2.77
CA HIS A 25 10.23 1.70 -1.90
C HIS A 25 9.29 0.50 -1.99
N ALA A 26 9.20 -0.15 -3.16
CA ALA A 26 8.42 -1.38 -3.34
C ALA A 26 8.84 -2.50 -2.38
N PHE A 27 10.14 -2.73 -2.25
CA PHE A 27 10.71 -3.75 -1.38
C PHE A 27 10.51 -3.39 0.09
N ILE A 28 10.75 -2.13 0.46
CA ILE A 28 10.61 -1.64 1.84
C ILE A 28 9.18 -1.87 2.34
N TYR A 29 8.18 -1.43 1.59
CA TYR A 29 6.78 -1.54 2.00
C TYR A 29 6.27 -2.98 2.09
N SER A 30 6.62 -3.83 1.13
CA SER A 30 6.28 -5.27 1.20
C SER A 30 6.95 -5.94 2.41
N THR A 31 8.20 -5.56 2.70
CA THR A 31 8.93 -6.07 3.86
C THR A 31 8.31 -5.59 5.17
N SER A 32 7.86 -4.34 5.26
CA SER A 32 7.16 -3.83 6.44
C SER A 32 5.87 -4.60 6.75
N ILE A 33 5.05 -4.91 5.74
CA ILE A 33 3.85 -5.76 5.92
C ILE A 33 4.27 -7.13 6.45
N LEU A 34 5.28 -7.75 5.85
CA LEU A 34 5.74 -9.08 6.24
C LEU A 34 6.22 -9.09 7.70
N ILE A 35 7.00 -8.09 8.12
CA ILE A 35 7.46 -7.94 9.52
C ILE A 35 6.25 -7.83 10.45
N MET A 36 5.30 -6.94 10.15
CA MET A 36 4.13 -6.73 11.00
C MET A 36 3.27 -7.99 11.13
N VAL A 37 3.02 -8.69 10.01
CA VAL A 37 2.27 -9.96 10.00
C VAL A 37 3.01 -11.03 10.79
N SER A 38 4.34 -11.13 10.65
CA SER A 38 5.15 -12.11 11.36
C SER A 38 5.12 -11.87 12.88
N LEU A 39 5.30 -10.62 13.32
CA LEU A 39 5.20 -10.25 14.74
C LEU A 39 3.81 -10.51 15.30
N TYR A 40 2.77 -10.20 14.54
CA TYR A 40 1.38 -10.46 14.93
C TYR A 40 1.12 -11.96 15.10
N LEU A 41 1.53 -12.79 14.12
CA LEU A 41 1.37 -14.23 14.19
C LEU A 41 2.13 -14.83 15.36
N LEU A 42 3.38 -14.40 15.59
CA LEU A 42 4.15 -14.84 16.77
C LEU A 42 3.40 -14.51 18.06
N ALA A 43 2.88 -13.28 18.19
CA ALA A 43 2.10 -12.89 19.37
C ALA A 43 0.86 -13.77 19.56
N VAL A 44 0.11 -14.07 18.49
CA VAL A 44 -1.06 -14.97 18.54
C VAL A 44 -0.65 -16.38 18.98
N VAL A 45 0.46 -16.92 18.45
CA VAL A 45 0.97 -18.24 18.84
C VAL A 45 1.40 -18.27 20.31
N PHE A 46 2.12 -17.25 20.79
CA PHE A 46 2.50 -17.14 22.20
C PHE A 46 1.27 -17.06 23.11
N LEU A 47 0.25 -16.30 22.73
CA LEU A 47 -0.99 -16.21 23.49
C LEU A 47 -1.71 -17.57 23.52
N TYR A 48 -1.72 -18.33 22.42
CA TYR A 48 -2.26 -19.68 22.38
C TYR A 48 -1.52 -20.64 23.32
N ILE A 49 -0.18 -20.60 23.33
CA ILE A 49 0.63 -21.44 24.23
C ILE A 49 0.33 -21.10 25.70
N LYS A 50 0.21 -19.82 26.04
CA LYS A 50 0.00 -19.37 27.42
C LYS A 50 -1.42 -19.64 27.93
N SER A 51 -2.43 -19.34 27.12
CA SER A 51 -3.83 -19.28 27.55
C SER A 51 -4.71 -20.40 26.98
N GLY A 52 -4.18 -21.24 26.09
CA GLY A 52 -4.92 -22.27 25.39
C GLY A 52 -5.87 -21.73 24.32
N PHE A 53 -6.79 -22.58 23.86
CA PHE A 53 -7.79 -22.19 22.87
C PHE A 53 -8.82 -21.22 23.47
N SER A 54 -9.08 -20.11 22.77
CA SER A 54 -10.11 -19.14 23.15
C SER A 54 -10.76 -18.51 21.92
N VAL A 55 -12.01 -18.08 22.05
CA VAL A 55 -12.76 -17.40 20.98
C VAL A 55 -12.05 -16.11 20.54
N LYS A 56 -11.30 -15.45 21.42
CA LYS A 56 -10.53 -14.24 21.10
C LYS A 56 -9.44 -14.51 20.06
N LEU A 57 -8.78 -15.66 20.13
CA LEU A 57 -7.77 -16.06 19.14
C LEU A 57 -8.39 -16.22 17.75
N LEU A 58 -9.61 -16.76 17.68
CA LEU A 58 -10.35 -16.86 16.42
C LEU A 58 -10.59 -15.46 15.82
N ILE A 59 -10.99 -14.49 16.65
CA ILE A 59 -11.21 -13.10 16.20
C ILE A 59 -9.92 -12.50 15.65
N TYR A 60 -8.79 -12.66 16.36
CA TYR A 60 -7.48 -12.17 15.89
C TYR A 60 -7.07 -12.77 14.55
N LEU A 61 -7.28 -14.08 14.36
CA LEU A 61 -7.00 -14.76 13.09
C LEU A 61 -7.93 -14.32 11.96
N VAL A 62 -9.23 -14.16 12.24
CA VAL A 62 -10.20 -13.70 11.23
C VAL A 62 -9.87 -12.29 10.76
N VAL A 63 -9.49 -11.38 11.67
CA VAL A 63 -9.06 -10.03 11.30
C VAL A 63 -7.81 -10.07 10.42
N LEU A 64 -6.82 -10.88 10.78
CA LEU A 64 -5.60 -11.05 9.97
C LEU A 64 -5.91 -11.58 8.57
N ILE A 65 -6.72 -12.64 8.47
CA ILE A 65 -7.11 -13.24 7.19
C ILE A 65 -7.88 -12.23 6.34
N GLY A 66 -8.84 -11.49 6.93
CA GLY A 66 -9.59 -10.45 6.24
C GLY A 66 -8.69 -9.36 5.68
N MET A 67 -7.70 -8.90 6.46
CA MET A 67 -6.72 -7.90 6.03
C MET A 67 -5.82 -8.42 4.90
N LEU A 68 -5.36 -9.67 4.97
CA LEU A 68 -4.56 -10.31 3.91
C LEU A 68 -5.37 -10.51 2.63
N ALA A 69 -6.64 -10.90 2.74
CA ALA A 69 -7.54 -11.03 1.60
C ALA A 69 -7.75 -9.67 0.92
N TYR A 70 -8.03 -8.63 1.70
CA TYR A 70 -8.16 -7.25 1.21
C TYR A 70 -6.88 -6.80 0.47
N TYR A 71 -5.71 -7.01 1.08
CA TYR A 71 -4.43 -6.70 0.44
C TYR A 71 -4.26 -7.39 -0.91
N LYS A 72 -4.53 -8.71 -0.96
CA LYS A 72 -4.41 -9.51 -2.18
C LYS A 72 -5.36 -9.01 -3.27
N MET A 73 -6.61 -8.70 -2.93
CA MET A 73 -7.59 -8.20 -3.89
C MET A 73 -7.19 -6.84 -4.46
N SER A 74 -6.85 -5.88 -3.59
CA SER A 74 -6.47 -4.53 -4.00
C SER A 74 -5.20 -4.52 -4.86
N MET A 75 -4.19 -5.31 -4.47
CA MET A 75 -2.93 -5.39 -5.19
C MET A 75 -3.08 -6.12 -6.53
N ASN A 76 -3.85 -7.21 -6.59
CA ASN A 76 -4.13 -7.91 -7.86
C ASN A 76 -4.83 -7.00 -8.87
N LYS A 77 -5.76 -6.17 -8.42
CA LYS A 77 -6.44 -5.20 -9.28
C LYS A 77 -5.44 -4.20 -9.87
N ALA A 78 -4.62 -3.57 -9.03
CA ALA A 78 -3.64 -2.59 -9.48
C ALA A 78 -2.59 -3.19 -10.42
N PHE A 79 -2.14 -4.42 -10.18
CA PHE A 79 -1.22 -5.11 -11.08
C PHE A 79 -1.85 -5.48 -12.42
N ALA A 80 -3.10 -5.96 -12.43
CA ALA A 80 -3.79 -6.31 -13.67
C ALA A 80 -3.95 -5.07 -14.59
N GLU A 81 -4.30 -3.93 -14.01
CA GLU A 81 -4.41 -2.66 -14.74
C GLU A 81 -3.03 -2.20 -15.27
N SER A 82 -1.98 -2.30 -14.47
CA SER A 82 -0.63 -1.95 -14.92
C SER A 82 -0.08 -2.87 -16.01
N ASP A 83 -0.39 -4.17 -15.93
CA ASP A 83 -0.02 -5.14 -16.96
C ASP A 83 -0.74 -4.86 -18.29
N GLU A 84 -2.02 -4.50 -18.25
CA GLU A 84 -2.76 -4.09 -19.43
C GLU A 84 -2.15 -2.85 -20.08
N MET A 85 -1.81 -1.83 -19.28
CA MET A 85 -1.19 -0.60 -19.77
C MET A 85 0.24 -0.82 -20.28
N SER A 86 0.93 -1.88 -19.85
CA SER A 86 2.29 -2.21 -20.32
C SER A 86 2.37 -2.54 -21.82
N LYS A 87 1.22 -2.84 -22.44
CA LYS A 87 1.08 -3.11 -23.88
C LYS A 87 1.38 -1.90 -24.77
N TYR A 88 1.56 -0.71 -24.20
CA TYR A 88 1.97 0.48 -24.95
C TYR A 88 3.26 0.26 -25.76
N LYS A 89 4.13 -0.67 -25.32
CA LYS A 89 5.35 -1.05 -26.04
C LYS A 89 5.11 -1.66 -27.43
N ASN A 90 3.89 -2.10 -27.71
CA ASN A 90 3.49 -2.64 -29.01
C ASN A 90 2.91 -1.56 -29.94
N ILE A 91 2.76 -0.31 -29.46
CA ILE A 91 2.34 0.81 -30.29
C ILE A 91 3.53 1.22 -31.15
N ASP A 92 3.26 1.48 -32.43
CA ASP A 92 4.28 1.94 -33.37
C ASP A 92 4.87 3.28 -32.92
N HIS A 93 6.20 3.38 -32.88
CA HIS A 93 6.91 4.61 -32.49
C HIS A 93 6.70 5.75 -33.49
N ASP A 94 6.31 5.43 -34.73
CA ASP A 94 5.98 6.43 -35.74
C ASP A 94 4.70 7.20 -35.36
N ASP A 95 3.80 6.59 -34.60
CA ASP A 95 2.66 7.26 -33.97
C ASP A 95 3.03 7.81 -32.58
N LYS A 96 3.86 8.85 -32.58
CA LYS A 96 4.40 9.48 -31.36
C LYS A 96 3.33 9.88 -30.34
N VAL A 97 2.15 10.32 -30.80
CA VAL A 97 1.08 10.78 -29.90
C VAL A 97 0.51 9.60 -29.12
N ASN A 98 0.18 8.50 -29.80
CA ASN A 98 -0.35 7.31 -29.16
C ASN A 98 0.71 6.58 -28.32
N TYR A 99 1.97 6.58 -28.77
CA TYR A 99 3.08 6.02 -27.99
C TYR A 99 3.29 6.76 -26.66
N VAL A 100 3.43 8.09 -26.70
CA VAL A 100 3.64 8.91 -25.48
C VAL A 100 2.43 8.85 -24.54
N SER A 101 1.21 8.88 -25.09
CA SER A 101 -0.02 8.70 -24.30
C SER A 101 -0.07 7.34 -23.60
N GLY A 102 0.27 6.26 -24.31
CA GLY A 102 0.36 4.91 -23.74
C GLY A 102 1.42 4.80 -22.64
N MET A 103 2.59 5.43 -22.86
CA MET A 103 3.67 5.47 -21.88
C MET A 103 3.27 6.20 -20.59
N LEU A 104 2.59 7.35 -20.70
CA LEU A 104 2.09 8.09 -19.55
C LEU A 104 0.99 7.32 -18.79
N LYS A 105 0.09 6.62 -19.49
CA LYS A 105 -0.91 5.74 -18.86
C LYS A 105 -0.26 4.59 -18.10
N TYR A 106 0.76 3.97 -18.69
CA TYR A 106 1.55 2.96 -17.99
C TYR A 106 2.23 3.53 -16.74
N LEU A 107 2.82 4.72 -16.85
CA LEU A 107 3.43 5.42 -15.72
C LEU A 107 2.40 5.68 -14.60
N SER A 108 1.23 6.24 -14.92
CA SER A 108 0.14 6.49 -13.97
C SER A 108 -0.33 5.20 -13.28
N SER A 109 -0.47 4.09 -14.02
CA SER A 109 -0.79 2.77 -13.45
C SER A 109 0.29 2.26 -12.49
N GLY A 110 1.55 2.55 -12.76
CA GLY A 110 2.68 2.20 -11.90
C GLY A 110 2.68 2.98 -10.57
N PHE A 111 2.33 4.27 -10.62
CA PHE A 111 2.07 5.08 -9.43
C PHE A 111 0.90 4.54 -8.61
N GLU A 112 -0.17 4.08 -9.27
CA GLU A 112 -1.32 3.47 -8.60
C GLU A 112 -0.97 2.19 -7.84
N VAL A 113 -0.10 1.34 -8.40
CA VAL A 113 0.45 0.17 -7.69
C VAL A 113 1.22 0.61 -6.44
N LYS A 114 2.07 1.64 -6.54
CA LYS A 114 2.82 2.16 -5.37
C LYS A 114 1.89 2.73 -4.31
N LEU A 115 0.91 3.54 -4.70
CA LEU A 115 -0.09 4.11 -3.80
C LEU A 115 -0.89 3.03 -3.08
N THR A 116 -1.34 2.01 -3.82
CA THR A 116 -2.08 0.87 -3.26
C THR A 116 -1.23 0.11 -2.25
N ARG A 117 0.08 -0.04 -2.51
CA ARG A 117 1.02 -0.65 -1.56
C ARG A 117 1.13 0.15 -0.27
N ILE A 118 1.37 1.46 -0.35
CA ILE A 118 1.50 2.32 0.84
C ILE A 118 0.20 2.36 1.62
N HIS A 119 -0.94 2.47 0.93
CA HIS A 119 -2.26 2.43 1.55
C HIS A 119 -2.48 1.14 2.32
N SER A 120 -2.07 0.01 1.75
CA SER A 120 -2.13 -1.29 2.41
C SER A 120 -1.23 -1.35 3.63
N VAL A 121 0.04 -0.92 3.54
CA VAL A 121 0.96 -0.87 4.69
C VAL A 121 0.35 -0.04 5.82
N ARG A 122 -0.15 1.15 5.49
CA ARG A 122 -0.78 2.04 6.47
C ARG A 122 -1.94 1.36 7.15
N LEU A 123 -2.87 0.75 6.40
CA LEU A 123 -4.01 0.04 7.00
C LEU A 123 -3.57 -1.12 7.90
N PHE A 124 -2.57 -1.90 7.47
CA PHE A 124 -2.01 -2.98 8.28
C PHE A 124 -1.47 -2.46 9.60
N TYR A 125 -0.66 -1.41 9.59
CA TYR A 125 -0.12 -0.84 10.82
C TYR A 125 -1.21 -0.16 11.66
N THR A 126 -2.14 0.59 11.07
CA THR A 126 -3.21 1.26 11.82
C THR A 126 -4.15 0.26 12.52
N ILE A 127 -4.38 -0.93 11.95
CA ILE A 127 -5.31 -1.92 12.52
C ILE A 127 -4.58 -3.01 13.31
N LEU A 128 -3.58 -3.66 12.72
CA LEU A 128 -2.90 -4.81 13.34
C LEU A 128 -1.98 -4.36 14.47
N PHE A 129 -1.41 -3.16 14.45
CA PHE A 129 -0.52 -2.72 15.53
C PHE A 129 -1.25 -2.53 16.86
N PRO A 130 -2.41 -1.84 16.93
CA PRO A 130 -3.24 -1.84 18.14
C PRO A 130 -3.57 -3.24 18.65
N LEU A 131 -3.97 -4.14 17.75
CA LEU A 131 -4.34 -5.51 18.11
C LEU A 131 -3.12 -6.30 18.61
N PHE A 132 -1.95 -6.09 18.00
CA PHE A 132 -0.68 -6.64 18.47
C PHE A 132 -0.38 -6.17 19.89
N LEU A 133 -0.50 -4.87 20.19
CA LEU A 133 -0.30 -4.34 21.54
C LEU A 133 -1.26 -4.96 22.55
N LEU A 134 -2.51 -5.19 22.17
CA LEU A 134 -3.47 -5.88 23.03
C LEU A 134 -3.05 -7.31 23.35
N ILE A 135 -2.61 -8.06 22.36
CA ILE A 135 -2.14 -9.44 22.53
C ILE A 135 -0.91 -9.46 23.43
N VAL A 136 0.05 -8.58 23.17
CA VAL A 136 1.27 -8.43 23.98
C VAL A 136 0.91 -8.13 25.43
N ARG A 137 0.03 -7.16 25.69
CA ARG A 137 -0.43 -6.87 27.05
C ARG A 137 -1.10 -8.09 27.70
N GLU A 138 -1.92 -8.85 26.99
CA GLU A 138 -2.56 -10.06 27.54
C GLU A 138 -1.51 -11.13 27.91
N ILE A 139 -0.45 -11.25 27.11
CA ILE A 139 0.68 -12.15 27.39
C ILE A 139 1.44 -11.72 28.64
N TYR A 140 1.62 -10.42 28.92
CA TYR A 140 2.37 -9.97 30.09
C TYR A 140 1.52 -9.85 31.36
N VAL A 141 0.34 -9.22 31.26
CA VAL A 141 -0.49 -8.85 32.42
C VAL A 141 -1.54 -9.92 32.73
N GLY A 142 -1.90 -10.75 31.74
CA GLY A 142 -2.97 -11.73 31.86
C GLY A 142 -4.28 -11.28 31.21
N SER A 143 -5.29 -12.15 31.30
CA SER A 143 -6.55 -12.02 30.57
C SER A 143 -7.36 -10.78 30.97
N TYR A 144 -7.98 -10.15 29.97
CA TYR A 144 -8.89 -9.04 30.18
C TYR A 144 -10.23 -9.50 30.78
N THR A 145 -10.75 -8.76 31.75
CA THR A 145 -12.20 -8.69 32.01
C THR A 145 -12.89 -7.94 30.86
N SER A 146 -14.17 -8.21 30.61
CA SER A 146 -14.91 -7.67 29.45
C SER A 146 -14.81 -6.14 29.33
N MET A 147 -14.90 -5.40 30.43
CA MET A 147 -14.79 -3.93 30.40
C MET A 147 -13.35 -3.44 30.19
N SER A 148 -12.36 -4.11 30.79
CA SER A 148 -10.96 -3.75 30.60
C SER A 148 -10.50 -3.96 29.16
N PHE A 149 -11.08 -4.91 28.43
CA PHE A 149 -10.75 -5.15 27.02
C PHE A 149 -11.03 -3.91 26.16
N PHE A 150 -12.23 -3.34 26.26
CA PHE A 150 -12.61 -2.18 25.44
C PHE A 150 -11.78 -0.93 25.76
N ILE A 151 -11.45 -0.70 27.04
CA ILE A 151 -10.60 0.42 27.45
C ILE A 151 -9.20 0.27 26.86
N ASN A 152 -8.61 -0.93 26.94
CA ASN A 152 -7.28 -1.16 26.37
C ASN A 152 -7.31 -1.12 24.84
N LEU A 153 -8.40 -1.54 24.21
CA LEU A 153 -8.57 -1.42 22.75
C LEU A 153 -8.61 0.05 22.34
N ALA A 154 -9.36 0.90 23.05
CA ALA A 154 -9.41 2.33 22.79
C ALA A 154 -8.01 2.97 22.92
N LEU A 155 -7.28 2.65 23.99
CA LEU A 155 -5.90 3.13 24.16
C LEU A 155 -4.97 2.64 23.05
N ALA A 156 -5.05 1.36 22.67
CA ALA A 156 -4.24 0.80 21.61
C ALA A 156 -4.53 1.46 20.25
N VAL A 157 -5.80 1.78 19.96
CA VAL A 157 -6.20 2.50 18.74
C VAL A 157 -5.66 3.92 18.75
N VAL A 158 -5.71 4.63 19.88
CA VAL A 158 -5.11 5.97 20.01
C VAL A 158 -3.62 5.91 19.71
N VAL A 159 -2.89 4.94 20.28
CA VAL A 159 -1.46 4.76 19.99
C VAL A 159 -1.23 4.37 18.52
N GLY A 160 -2.07 3.50 17.95
CA GLY A 160 -1.95 3.08 16.55
C GLY A 160 -2.28 4.16 15.53
N SER A 161 -3.05 5.19 15.92
CA SER A 161 -3.35 6.33 15.06
C SER A 161 -2.09 7.09 14.62
N PHE A 162 -1.00 7.01 15.40
CA PHE A 162 0.32 7.51 15.01
C PHE A 162 0.74 7.01 13.62
N TRP A 163 0.54 5.73 13.33
CA TRP A 163 0.91 5.14 12.05
C TRP A 163 0.10 5.71 10.88
N TYR A 164 -1.16 6.09 11.12
CA TYR A 164 -1.98 6.72 10.09
C TYR A 164 -1.35 8.04 9.61
N PHE A 165 -0.91 8.88 10.54
CA PHE A 165 -0.26 10.15 10.24
C PHE A 165 1.16 9.98 9.69
N TYR A 166 1.93 9.02 10.22
CA TYR A 166 3.27 8.71 9.74
C TYR A 166 3.30 8.38 8.25
N PHE A 167 2.35 7.56 7.78
CA PHE A 167 2.26 7.20 6.37
C PHE A 167 1.51 8.23 5.49
N ALA A 168 0.87 9.24 6.08
CA ALA A 168 0.11 10.23 5.31
C ALA A 168 1.00 11.13 4.45
N GLY A 169 2.21 11.47 4.94
CA GLY A 169 3.18 12.30 4.20
C GLY A 169 3.58 11.67 2.87
N ASN A 170 4.07 10.42 2.90
CA ASN A 170 4.52 9.70 1.71
C ASN A 170 3.40 9.48 0.68
N GLN A 171 2.15 9.34 1.12
CA GLN A 171 1.03 9.22 0.17
C GLN A 171 0.73 10.52 -0.56
N LYS A 172 0.84 11.66 0.12
CA LYS A 172 0.48 12.95 -0.46
C LYS A 172 1.40 13.29 -1.64
N GLU A 173 2.70 13.09 -1.46
CA GLU A 173 3.71 13.30 -2.52
C GLU A 173 3.41 12.43 -3.76
N LEU A 174 3.16 11.13 -3.56
CA LEU A 174 2.82 10.22 -4.66
C LEU A 174 1.48 10.53 -5.35
N ILE A 175 0.52 11.14 -4.64
CA ILE A 175 -0.74 11.60 -5.24
C ILE A 175 -0.49 12.82 -6.11
N GLU A 176 0.32 13.77 -5.66
CA GLU A 176 0.69 14.97 -6.41
C GLU A 176 1.44 14.59 -7.70
N ASP A 177 2.40 13.67 -7.63
CA ASP A 177 3.12 13.15 -8.81
C ASP A 177 2.17 12.50 -9.83
N ARG A 178 1.21 11.70 -9.37
CA ARG A 178 0.21 11.07 -10.25
C ARG A 178 -0.69 12.10 -10.91
N GLN A 179 -1.14 13.10 -10.15
CA GLN A 179 -1.97 14.18 -10.69
C GLN A 179 -1.24 14.96 -11.79
N GLU A 180 0.06 15.23 -11.63
CA GLU A 180 0.85 15.89 -12.66
C GLU A 180 0.89 15.06 -13.96
N ILE A 181 1.03 13.73 -13.86
CA ILE A 181 1.03 12.82 -15.01
C ILE A 181 -0.34 12.80 -15.69
N ASP A 182 -1.43 12.70 -14.93
CA ASP A 182 -2.79 12.68 -15.46
C ASP A 182 -3.12 14.02 -16.18
N GLU A 183 -2.61 15.15 -15.68
CA GLU A 183 -2.67 16.44 -16.36
C GLU A 183 -1.86 16.47 -17.67
N MET A 184 -0.66 15.86 -17.71
CA MET A 184 0.12 15.76 -18.94
C MET A 184 -0.61 14.95 -20.01
N ILE A 185 -1.29 13.88 -19.64
CA ILE A 185 -2.12 13.09 -20.57
C ILE A 185 -3.24 13.95 -21.15
N THR A 186 -3.92 14.73 -20.31
CA THR A 186 -5.03 15.59 -20.75
C THR A 186 -4.56 16.67 -21.72
N LYS A 187 -3.36 17.24 -21.48
CA LYS A 187 -2.73 18.27 -22.32
C LYS A 187 -2.26 17.77 -23.69
N ILE A 188 -2.11 16.46 -23.89
CA ILE A 188 -1.76 15.88 -25.21
C ILE A 188 -2.96 15.91 -26.16
N TYR A 189 -4.18 15.83 -25.62
CA TYR A 189 -5.42 15.78 -26.42
C TYR A 189 -6.16 17.13 -26.51
N SER A 190 -5.66 18.18 -25.84
CA SER A 190 -6.21 19.54 -25.85
C SER A 190 -5.41 20.47 -26.76
#